data_AF-A0A3L9GZV4-F1
#
_entry.id   AF-A0A3L9GZV4-F1
#
_cell.length_a   1.000
_cell.length_b   1.000
_cell.length_c   1.000
_cell.angle_alpha   90.00
_cell.angle_beta   90.00
_cell.angle_gamma   90.00
#
_symmetry.space_group_name_H-M   'P 1'
#
loop_
_entity.id
_entity.type
_entity.pdbx_description
1 polymer ?
#
loop_
_entity_poly.entity_id
_entity_poly.type
_entity_poly.pdbx_seq_one_letter_code
_entity_poly.pdbx_strand_id
1 'polypeptide(L)'
;SPAHCVGVITSKTGAALHDILHVLKRRDPSLPVIIYPAAVQGDDAPGQIVRAIELANQRNECDVLIVGRGGGSLEDLWSFNDERVARAIFTSRIPVVSAVGHETDVTIADFVADLRAPTPSAAAEVVSRNQQELLRQVQSTRQRLEMAMDYYLANRTRRFTQIHHRLQQQHPQLRLARQQTMLERLQKRMSFALENQLKRTGQQQQRLTQRLNQQNPQPKIHRAQTRIQQLEYRLAETLRAQLSATRERFGNAVTHLEAVSPLSTLARG
;
A
#
# COMPACT_ATOMS: atom_id res chain seq x y z
N SER A 1 -17.06 17.12 43.43
CA SER A 1 -16.14 15.98 43.27
C SER A 1 -16.78 14.75 43.89
N PRO A 2 -16.55 13.54 43.36
CA PRO A 2 -17.06 12.32 43.98
C PRO A 2 -16.48 12.12 45.38
N ALA A 3 -17.24 11.52 46.29
CA ALA A 3 -16.80 11.30 47.68
C ALA A 3 -15.63 10.29 47.74
N HIS A 4 -14.74 10.45 48.73
CA HIS A 4 -13.70 9.48 49.08
C HIS A 4 -14.10 8.58 50.23
N CYS A 5 -15.08 8.99 51.04
CA CYS A 5 -15.72 8.13 52.03
C CYS A 5 -17.18 8.58 52.24
N VAL A 6 -18.10 7.62 52.32
CA VAL A 6 -19.53 7.87 52.52
C VAL A 6 -19.95 7.34 53.89
N GLY A 7 -20.60 8.19 54.68
CA GLY A 7 -21.28 7.76 55.90
C GLY A 7 -22.75 7.45 55.60
N VAL A 8 -23.29 6.36 56.14
CA VAL A 8 -24.68 5.96 55.96
C VAL A 8 -25.38 5.91 57.31
N ILE A 9 -26.39 6.75 57.48
CA ILE A 9 -27.26 6.80 58.67
C ILE A 9 -28.59 6.17 58.30
N THR A 10 -28.76 4.92 58.73
CA THR A 10 -29.99 4.13 58.50
C THR A 10 -30.06 2.97 59.49
N SER A 11 -31.14 2.19 59.45
CA SER A 11 -31.28 1.02 60.32
C SER A 11 -30.30 -0.08 59.94
N LYS A 12 -29.67 -0.69 60.95
CA LYS A 12 -28.62 -1.72 60.78
C LYS A 12 -29.09 -2.95 59.98
N THR A 13 -30.38 -3.24 59.98
CA THR A 13 -31.01 -4.40 59.31
C THR A 13 -31.95 -4.01 58.17
N GLY A 14 -32.03 -2.73 57.80
CA GLY A 14 -32.98 -2.23 56.81
C GLY A 14 -32.62 -2.58 55.36
N ALA A 15 -33.64 -2.64 54.51
CA ALA A 15 -33.48 -2.79 53.06
C ALA A 15 -32.65 -1.63 52.45
N ALA A 16 -32.81 -0.40 52.95
CA ALA A 16 -32.06 0.76 52.47
C ALA A 16 -30.54 0.60 52.58
N LEU A 17 -30.05 0.01 53.68
CA LEU A 17 -28.62 -0.22 53.84
C LEU A 17 -28.10 -1.19 52.77
N HIS A 18 -28.84 -2.26 52.52
CA HIS A 18 -28.49 -3.25 51.51
C HIS A 18 -28.51 -2.65 50.11
N ASP A 19 -29.52 -1.84 49.79
CA ASP A 19 -29.66 -1.16 48.51
C ASP A 19 -28.49 -0.18 48.25
N ILE A 20 -28.17 0.66 49.24
CA ILE A 20 -27.03 1.59 49.18
C ILE A 20 -25.74 0.82 48.96
N LEU A 21 -25.46 -0.20 49.79
CA LEU A 21 -24.23 -0.98 49.70
C LEU A 21 -24.12 -1.72 48.36
N HIS A 22 -25.23 -2.24 47.83
CA HIS A 22 -25.24 -2.94 46.54
C HIS A 22 -24.90 -1.99 45.38
N VAL A 23 -25.51 -0.80 45.37
CA VAL A 23 -25.25 0.22 44.34
C VAL A 23 -23.80 0.73 44.42
N LEU A 24 -23.33 1.07 45.63
CA LEU A 24 -21.95 1.51 45.84
C LEU A 24 -20.95 0.45 45.41
N LYS A 25 -21.14 -0.82 45.80
CA LYS A 25 -20.26 -1.93 45.39
C LYS A 25 -20.23 -2.15 43.88
N ARG A 26 -21.35 -1.88 43.19
CA ARG A 26 -21.44 -2.01 41.73
C ARG A 26 -20.78 -0.86 40.98
N ARG A 27 -20.94 0.38 41.46
CA ARG A 27 -20.50 1.61 40.75
C ARG A 27 -19.10 2.07 41.15
N ASP A 28 -18.78 2.00 42.44
CA ASP A 28 -17.50 2.38 43.03
C ASP A 28 -17.10 1.42 44.16
N PRO A 29 -16.67 0.18 43.83
CA PRO A 29 -16.26 -0.82 44.82
C PRO A 29 -15.10 -0.38 45.73
N SER A 30 -14.33 0.64 45.33
CA SER A 30 -13.23 1.19 46.12
C SER A 30 -13.66 2.20 47.17
N LEU A 31 -14.93 2.64 47.17
CA LEU A 31 -15.43 3.65 48.08
C LEU A 31 -15.64 3.07 49.50
N PRO A 32 -14.89 3.53 50.50
CA PRO A 32 -15.12 3.16 51.90
C PRO A 32 -16.48 3.68 52.38
N VAL A 33 -17.22 2.81 53.07
CA VAL A 33 -18.53 3.12 53.63
C VAL A 33 -18.49 2.94 55.14
N ILE A 34 -18.87 3.99 55.88
CA ILE A 34 -18.98 3.96 57.34
C ILE A 34 -20.46 3.95 57.71
N ILE A 35 -20.86 2.98 58.53
CA ILE A 35 -22.26 2.79 58.91
C ILE A 35 -22.47 3.39 60.30
N TYR A 36 -23.39 4.35 60.39
CA TYR A 36 -23.86 4.95 61.62
C TYR A 36 -25.27 4.45 61.91
N PRO A 37 -25.43 3.32 62.62
CA PRO A 37 -26.73 2.69 62.79
C PRO A 37 -27.65 3.58 63.64
N ALA A 38 -28.83 3.90 63.10
CA ALA A 38 -29.87 4.63 63.80
C ALA A 38 -31.24 4.02 63.49
N ALA A 39 -32.14 3.97 64.47
CA ALA A 39 -33.55 3.72 64.21
C ALA A 39 -34.10 4.83 63.29
N VAL A 40 -34.85 4.44 62.27
CA VAL A 40 -35.44 5.34 61.26
C VAL A 40 -36.96 5.44 61.39
N GLN A 41 -37.54 4.73 62.36
CA GLN A 41 -38.97 4.69 62.67
C GLN A 41 -39.17 4.50 64.18
N GLY A 42 -40.32 4.96 64.68
CA GLY A 42 -40.68 4.94 66.10
C GLY A 42 -40.23 6.19 66.88
N ASP A 43 -40.73 6.35 68.09
CA ASP A 43 -40.59 7.59 68.88
C ASP A 43 -39.12 7.95 69.22
N ASP A 44 -38.26 6.95 69.32
CA ASP A 44 -36.83 7.12 69.61
C ASP A 44 -35.98 7.46 68.37
N ALA A 45 -36.53 7.33 67.15
CA ALA A 45 -35.78 7.49 65.91
C ALA A 45 -35.18 8.90 65.73
N PRO A 46 -35.93 10.01 65.93
CA PRO A 46 -35.36 11.35 65.81
C PRO A 46 -34.11 11.56 66.66
N GLY A 47 -34.14 11.12 67.92
CA GLY A 47 -33.00 11.25 68.84
C GLY A 47 -31.80 10.39 68.42
N GLN A 48 -32.03 9.22 67.83
CA GLN A 48 -30.96 8.38 67.30
C GLN A 48 -30.32 8.98 66.03
N ILE A 49 -31.13 9.52 65.12
CA ILE A 49 -30.65 10.16 63.89
C ILE A 49 -29.80 11.38 64.23
N VAL A 50 -30.25 12.24 65.15
CA VAL A 50 -29.49 13.42 65.61
C VAL A 50 -28.13 13.00 66.17
N ARG A 51 -28.10 12.02 67.09
CA ARG A 51 -26.84 11.51 67.67
C ARG A 51 -25.91 10.91 66.62
N ALA A 52 -26.45 10.25 65.59
CA ALA A 52 -25.67 9.69 64.50
C ALA A 52 -25.03 10.78 63.64
N ILE A 53 -25.77 11.86 63.32
CA ILE A 53 -25.24 13.02 62.59
C ILE A 53 -24.16 13.72 63.41
N GLU A 54 -24.39 13.95 64.70
CA GLU A 54 -23.42 14.57 65.60
C GLU A 54 -22.15 13.72 65.71
N LEU A 55 -22.28 12.40 65.89
CA LEU A 55 -21.16 11.48 65.96
C LEU A 55 -20.34 11.47 64.66
N ALA A 56 -21.01 11.47 63.51
CA ALA A 56 -20.33 11.54 62.22
C ALA A 56 -19.54 12.84 62.05
N ASN A 57 -20.15 13.98 62.44
CA ASN A 57 -19.48 15.28 62.42
C ASN A 57 -18.30 15.36 63.41
N GLN A 58 -18.40 14.71 64.57
CA GLN A 58 -17.31 14.64 65.55
C GLN A 58 -16.14 13.79 65.04
N ARG A 59 -16.42 12.65 64.40
CA ARG A 59 -15.38 11.78 63.82
C ARG A 59 -14.73 12.37 62.58
N ASN A 60 -15.53 13.06 61.75
CA ASN A 60 -15.09 13.69 60.52
C ASN A 60 -14.32 12.73 59.57
N GLU A 61 -14.80 11.49 59.48
CA GLU A 61 -14.20 10.41 58.68
C GLU A 61 -14.83 10.28 57.29
N CYS A 62 -15.92 10.99 57.01
CA CYS A 62 -16.71 10.88 55.78
C CYS A 62 -16.81 12.25 55.08
N ASP A 63 -16.83 12.24 53.75
CA ASP A 63 -17.00 13.46 52.96
C ASP A 63 -18.48 13.81 52.75
N VAL A 64 -19.37 12.83 52.88
CA VAL A 64 -20.82 12.98 52.68
C VAL A 64 -21.57 11.98 53.54
N LEU A 65 -22.75 12.37 54.01
CA LEU A 65 -23.68 11.52 54.74
C LEU A 65 -24.91 11.21 53.89
N ILE A 66 -25.32 9.95 53.84
CA ILE A 66 -26.63 9.55 53.34
C ILE A 66 -27.51 9.29 54.56
N VAL A 67 -28.56 10.07 54.72
CA VAL A 67 -29.59 9.87 55.75
C VAL A 67 -30.83 9.37 55.05
N GLY A 68 -31.26 8.16 55.36
CA GLY A 68 -32.38 7.58 54.63
C GLY A 68 -32.96 6.34 55.27
N ARG A 69 -34.11 5.93 54.74
CA ARG A 69 -34.82 4.72 55.16
C ARG A 69 -35.20 3.89 53.94
N GLY A 70 -35.52 2.62 54.15
CA GLY A 70 -35.89 1.71 53.06
C GLY A 70 -37.29 1.16 53.25
N GLY A 71 -38.22 1.55 52.36
CA GLY A 71 -39.63 1.14 52.44
C GLY A 71 -40.34 1.53 53.75
N GLY A 72 -41.64 1.27 53.82
CA GLY A 72 -42.48 1.50 55.02
C GLY A 72 -43.69 2.39 54.77
N SER A 73 -44.55 2.55 55.77
CA SER A 73 -45.77 3.36 55.68
C SER A 73 -45.44 4.86 55.68
N LEU A 74 -46.42 5.72 55.38
CA LEU A 74 -46.29 7.17 55.54
C LEU A 74 -46.01 7.56 57.00
N GLU A 75 -46.53 6.80 57.97
CA GLU A 75 -46.37 7.06 59.40
C GLU A 75 -44.90 6.95 59.84
N ASP A 76 -44.16 6.04 59.21
CA ASP A 76 -42.73 5.85 59.46
C ASP A 76 -41.87 7.02 58.95
N LEU A 77 -42.36 7.87 58.02
CA LEU A 77 -41.67 9.08 57.56
C LEU A 77 -41.67 10.19 58.63
N TRP A 78 -42.54 10.10 59.62
CA TRP A 78 -42.76 11.17 60.60
C TRP A 78 -41.50 11.52 61.40
N SER A 79 -40.62 10.53 61.62
CA SER A 79 -39.33 10.73 62.29
C SER A 79 -38.44 11.77 61.60
N PHE A 80 -38.62 11.98 60.29
CA PHE A 80 -37.87 12.93 59.47
C PHE A 80 -38.56 14.31 59.35
N ASN A 81 -39.76 14.46 59.92
CA ASN A 81 -40.43 15.75 60.12
C ASN A 81 -40.15 16.36 61.50
N ASP A 82 -39.35 15.71 62.34
CA ASP A 82 -38.96 16.26 63.65
C ASP A 82 -38.00 17.45 63.47
N GLU A 83 -38.32 18.56 64.13
CA GLU A 83 -37.51 19.79 64.08
C GLU A 83 -36.05 19.55 64.50
N ARG A 84 -35.81 18.64 65.46
CA ARG A 84 -34.46 18.32 65.94
C ARG A 84 -33.61 17.68 64.85
N VAL A 85 -34.20 16.79 64.04
CA VAL A 85 -33.52 16.15 62.91
C VAL A 85 -33.22 17.19 61.83
N ALA A 86 -34.19 18.04 61.50
CA ALA A 86 -33.98 19.12 60.54
C ALA A 86 -32.84 20.06 60.97
N ARG A 87 -32.81 20.49 62.24
CA ARG A 87 -31.74 21.33 62.77
C ARG A 87 -30.38 20.63 62.76
N ALA A 88 -30.33 19.34 63.09
CA ALA A 88 -29.10 18.56 63.04
C ALA A 88 -28.55 18.42 61.61
N ILE A 89 -29.42 18.21 60.63
CA ILE A 89 -29.04 18.19 59.20
C ILE A 89 -28.51 19.56 58.78
N PHE A 90 -29.25 20.65 59.08
CA PHE A 90 -28.86 22.01 58.71
C PHE A 90 -27.51 22.44 59.27
N THR A 91 -27.21 22.02 60.50
CA THR A 91 -25.99 22.40 61.23
C THR A 91 -24.83 21.43 60.99
N SER A 92 -25.04 20.38 60.20
CA SER A 92 -24.01 19.41 59.85
C SER A 92 -22.86 20.09 59.10
N ARG A 93 -21.62 19.73 59.45
CA ARG A 93 -20.41 20.18 58.75
C ARG A 93 -20.13 19.31 57.52
N ILE A 94 -20.54 18.04 57.59
CA ILE A 94 -20.47 17.10 56.48
C ILE A 94 -21.77 17.22 55.67
N PRO A 95 -21.69 17.42 54.34
CA PRO A 95 -22.88 17.50 53.48
C PRO A 95 -23.79 16.28 53.62
N VAL A 96 -25.09 16.52 53.67
CA VAL A 96 -26.12 15.48 53.89
C VAL A 96 -26.98 15.31 52.64
N VAL A 97 -27.08 14.07 52.19
CA VAL A 97 -28.02 13.62 51.15
C VAL A 97 -29.19 12.93 51.84
N SER A 98 -30.38 13.51 51.71
CA SER A 98 -31.61 12.87 52.18
C SER A 98 -32.09 11.84 51.17
N ALA A 99 -32.40 10.63 51.65
CA ALA A 99 -32.89 9.50 50.87
C ALA A 99 -34.09 8.84 51.58
N VAL A 100 -35.02 9.68 52.03
CA VAL A 100 -36.13 9.29 52.93
C VAL A 100 -37.43 9.06 52.16
N GLY A 101 -37.75 9.95 51.21
CA GLY A 101 -39.03 9.98 50.51
C GLY A 101 -38.94 9.58 49.04
N HIS A 102 -40.05 9.06 48.50
CA HIS A 102 -40.25 8.90 47.04
C HIS A 102 -40.64 10.24 46.41
N GLU A 103 -40.83 10.31 45.09
CA GLU A 103 -41.13 11.57 44.39
C GLU A 103 -42.31 12.36 44.99
N THR A 104 -43.32 11.71 45.58
CA THR A 104 -44.52 12.33 46.15
C THR A 104 -44.48 12.66 47.64
N ASP A 105 -43.61 11.99 48.42
CA ASP A 105 -43.63 12.07 49.88
C ASP A 105 -42.40 12.83 50.37
N VAL A 106 -42.52 14.15 50.54
CA VAL A 106 -41.41 15.02 50.95
C VAL A 106 -41.48 15.30 52.45
N THR A 107 -40.34 15.23 53.13
CA THR A 107 -40.19 15.51 54.57
C THR A 107 -39.44 16.80 54.83
N ILE A 108 -39.49 17.32 56.06
CA ILE A 108 -38.71 18.51 56.43
C ILE A 108 -37.20 18.24 56.28
N ALA A 109 -36.74 17.03 56.62
CA ALA A 109 -35.36 16.62 56.39
C ALA A 109 -34.93 16.75 54.91
N ASP A 110 -35.81 16.44 53.96
CA ASP A 110 -35.52 16.57 52.52
C ASP A 110 -35.33 18.02 52.07
N PHE A 111 -36.03 18.97 52.69
CA PHE A 111 -35.91 20.39 52.37
C PHE A 111 -34.66 21.04 52.94
N VAL A 112 -34.15 20.47 54.04
CA VAL A 112 -33.02 21.05 54.78
C VAL A 112 -31.69 20.37 54.42
N ALA A 113 -31.72 19.17 53.85
CA ALA A 113 -30.55 18.49 53.32
C ALA A 113 -29.91 19.24 52.13
N ASP A 114 -28.60 19.11 51.96
CA ASP A 114 -27.86 19.70 50.84
C ASP A 114 -28.32 19.13 49.49
N LEU A 115 -28.73 17.87 49.49
CA LEU A 115 -29.31 17.22 48.32
C LEU A 115 -30.41 16.24 48.71
N ARG A 116 -31.50 16.24 47.94
CA ARG A 116 -32.53 15.22 48.02
C ARG A 116 -32.33 14.17 46.93
N ALA A 117 -32.37 12.90 47.31
CA ALA A 117 -32.45 11.76 46.42
C ALA A 117 -33.79 11.02 46.61
N PRO A 118 -34.46 10.59 45.54
CA PRO A 118 -35.79 9.97 45.62
C PRO A 118 -35.78 8.54 46.20
N THR A 119 -34.61 7.91 46.31
CA THR A 119 -34.45 6.58 46.91
C THR A 119 -33.05 6.43 47.52
N PRO A 120 -32.86 5.52 48.49
CA PRO A 120 -31.53 5.13 48.99
C PRO A 120 -30.56 4.74 47.86
N SER A 121 -31.03 3.98 46.88
CA SER A 121 -30.26 3.61 45.69
C SER A 121 -29.82 4.83 44.88
N ALA A 122 -30.72 5.79 44.63
CA ALA A 122 -30.39 7.02 43.90
C ALA A 122 -29.35 7.87 44.66
N ALA A 123 -29.45 7.94 45.99
CA ALA A 123 -28.45 8.62 46.81
C ALA A 123 -27.05 8.02 46.61
N ALA A 124 -26.96 6.68 46.64
CA ALA A 124 -25.73 5.96 46.35
C ALA A 124 -25.19 6.22 44.93
N GLU A 125 -26.06 6.38 43.92
CA GLU A 125 -25.64 6.70 42.57
C GLU A 125 -25.04 8.10 42.43
N VAL A 126 -25.59 9.08 43.16
CA VAL A 126 -25.11 10.46 43.12
C VAL A 126 -23.75 10.61 43.82
N VAL A 127 -23.54 9.93 44.95
CA VAL A 127 -22.28 10.05 45.69
C VAL A 127 -21.14 9.19 45.13
N SER A 128 -21.46 8.18 44.30
CA SER A 128 -20.47 7.25 43.73
C SER A 128 -19.83 7.76 42.45
N ARG A 129 -18.57 7.36 42.22
CA ARG A 129 -17.92 7.51 40.92
C ARG A 129 -18.54 6.50 39.96
N ASN A 130 -18.82 6.90 38.73
CA ASN A 130 -19.12 5.94 37.69
C ASN A 130 -17.81 5.32 37.15
N GLN A 131 -17.19 4.43 37.92
CA GLN A 131 -15.88 3.84 37.57
C GLN A 131 -15.94 3.09 36.23
N GLN A 132 -17.09 2.49 35.91
CA GLN A 132 -17.34 1.81 34.64
C GLN A 132 -17.33 2.77 33.46
N GLU A 133 -17.89 3.97 33.60
CA GLU A 133 -17.81 5.02 32.59
C GLU A 133 -16.38 5.48 32.37
N LEU A 134 -15.61 5.69 33.46
CA LEU A 134 -14.20 6.07 33.34
C LEU A 134 -13.38 5.00 32.61
N LEU A 135 -13.59 3.72 32.93
CA LEU A 135 -12.96 2.61 32.23
C LEU A 135 -13.33 2.58 30.74
N ARG A 136 -14.60 2.81 30.40
CA ARG A 136 -15.05 2.92 29.00
C ARG A 136 -14.38 4.10 28.27
N GLN A 137 -14.22 5.23 28.94
CA GLN A 137 -13.52 6.39 28.39
C GLN A 137 -12.03 6.11 28.15
N VAL A 138 -11.35 5.43 29.09
CA VAL A 138 -9.95 5.02 28.91
C VAL A 138 -9.82 4.05 27.72
N GLN A 139 -10.68 3.04 27.64
CA GLN A 139 -10.67 2.05 26.55
C GLN A 139 -10.92 2.70 25.18
N SER A 140 -11.92 3.58 25.08
CA SER A 140 -12.21 4.29 23.82
C SER A 140 -11.07 5.24 23.40
N THR A 141 -10.38 5.84 24.37
CA THR A 141 -9.22 6.70 24.10
C THR A 141 -8.02 5.88 23.64
N ARG A 142 -7.80 4.70 24.25
CA ARG A 142 -6.77 3.74 23.81
C ARG A 142 -6.99 3.30 22.36
N GLN A 143 -8.21 2.89 22.02
CA GLN A 143 -8.54 2.47 20.65
C GLN A 143 -8.31 3.58 19.62
N ARG A 144 -8.68 4.84 19.96
CA ARG A 144 -8.42 6.00 19.10
C ARG A 144 -6.91 6.24 18.90
N LEU A 145 -6.11 6.08 19.95
CA LEU A 145 -4.65 6.21 19.86
C LEU A 145 -4.04 5.12 18.98
N GLU A 146 -4.45 3.86 19.14
CA GLU A 146 -4.01 2.73 18.33
C GLU A 146 -4.27 2.98 16.83
N MET A 147 -5.49 3.37 16.47
CA MET A 147 -5.83 3.72 15.07
C MET A 147 -5.02 4.89 14.53
N ALA A 148 -4.79 5.92 15.34
CA ALA A 148 -3.98 7.08 14.94
C ALA A 148 -2.51 6.70 14.70
N MET A 149 -1.96 5.82 15.53
CA MET A 149 -0.61 5.30 15.38
C MET A 149 -0.47 4.44 14.12
N ASP A 150 -1.41 3.55 13.85
CA ASP A 150 -1.39 2.72 12.64
C ASP A 150 -1.41 3.59 11.38
N TYR A 151 -2.28 4.60 11.36
CA TYR A 151 -2.34 5.57 10.26
C TYR A 151 -1.04 6.37 10.11
N TYR A 152 -0.45 6.82 11.22
CA TYR A 152 0.82 7.53 11.21
C TYR A 152 1.96 6.67 10.64
N LEU A 153 2.09 5.43 11.10
CA LEU A 153 3.11 4.49 10.63
C LEU A 153 2.91 4.16 9.15
N ALA A 154 1.68 3.88 8.71
CA ALA A 154 1.37 3.62 7.31
C ALA A 154 1.80 4.79 6.40
N ASN A 155 1.51 6.03 6.80
CA ASN A 155 1.92 7.23 6.06
C ASN A 155 3.44 7.42 6.03
N ARG A 156 4.13 7.16 7.15
CA ARG A 156 5.60 7.24 7.22
C ARG A 156 6.26 6.19 6.32
N THR A 157 5.77 4.95 6.35
CA THR A 157 6.25 3.87 5.48
C THR A 157 6.01 4.22 4.02
N ARG A 158 4.82 4.72 3.65
CA ARG A 158 4.53 5.16 2.27
C ARG A 158 5.48 6.25 1.80
N ARG A 159 5.73 7.27 2.63
CA ARG A 159 6.67 8.36 2.32
C ARG A 159 8.10 7.85 2.18
N PHE A 160 8.54 6.96 3.06
CA PHE A 160 9.85 6.32 2.98
C PHE A 160 10.00 5.56 1.66
N THR A 161 9.05 4.70 1.30
CA THR A 161 9.08 3.92 0.06
C THR A 161 9.13 4.82 -1.17
N GLN A 162 8.36 5.92 -1.19
CA GLN A 162 8.40 6.90 -2.27
C GLN A 162 9.76 7.57 -2.43
N ILE A 163 10.38 8.02 -1.32
CA ILE A 163 11.70 8.65 -1.34
C ILE A 163 12.77 7.63 -1.74
N HIS A 164 12.72 6.42 -1.19
CA HIS A 164 13.65 5.35 -1.50
C HIS A 164 13.60 4.98 -2.99
N HIS A 165 12.40 4.84 -3.56
CA HIS A 165 12.24 4.55 -4.98
C HIS A 165 12.75 5.70 -5.86
N ARG A 166 12.51 6.96 -5.49
CA ARG A 166 13.09 8.12 -6.20
C ARG A 166 14.61 8.10 -6.16
N LEU A 167 15.20 7.79 -5.01
CA LEU A 167 16.65 7.67 -4.85
C LEU A 167 17.21 6.57 -5.76
N GLN A 168 16.58 5.39 -5.80
CA GLN A 168 16.99 4.30 -6.68
C GLN A 168 16.88 4.68 -8.17
N GLN A 169 15.80 5.36 -8.58
CA GLN A 169 15.66 5.81 -9.97
C GLN A 169 16.67 6.89 -10.36
N GLN A 170 17.08 7.73 -9.41
CA GLN A 170 18.09 8.76 -9.62
C GLN A 170 19.51 8.26 -9.43
N HIS A 171 19.72 6.96 -9.13
CA HIS A 171 21.06 6.43 -8.86
C HIS A 171 21.98 6.67 -10.06
N PRO A 172 23.03 7.51 -9.93
CA PRO A 172 23.86 7.92 -11.04
C PRO A 172 24.49 6.74 -11.76
N GLN A 173 24.86 5.69 -11.01
CA GLN A 173 25.45 4.46 -11.55
C GLN A 173 24.49 3.70 -12.48
N LEU A 174 23.18 3.63 -12.18
CA LEU A 174 22.21 2.98 -13.06
C LEU A 174 21.99 3.79 -14.35
N ARG A 175 21.97 5.12 -14.25
CA ARG A 175 21.89 6.00 -15.42
C ARG A 175 23.16 5.90 -16.28
N LEU A 176 24.34 5.91 -15.66
CA LEU A 176 25.63 5.72 -16.33
C LEU A 176 25.73 4.35 -17.00
N ALA A 177 25.35 3.27 -16.31
CA ALA A 177 25.35 1.93 -16.89
C ALA A 177 24.46 1.85 -18.13
N ARG A 178 23.23 2.40 -18.07
CA ARG A 178 22.33 2.47 -19.24
C ARG A 178 22.93 3.27 -20.40
N GLN A 179 23.56 4.40 -20.10
CA GLN A 179 24.23 5.24 -21.12
C GLN A 179 25.43 4.53 -21.74
N GLN A 180 26.24 3.81 -20.95
CA GLN A 180 27.36 3.00 -21.43
C GLN A 180 26.87 1.90 -22.38
N THR A 181 25.85 1.12 -21.99
CA THR A 181 25.28 0.07 -22.86
C THR A 181 24.71 0.66 -24.16
N MET A 182 24.05 1.82 -24.09
CA MET A 182 23.54 2.51 -25.28
C MET A 182 24.67 2.96 -26.20
N LEU A 183 25.75 3.49 -25.63
CA LEU A 183 26.94 3.94 -26.38
C LEU A 183 27.62 2.76 -27.08
N GLU A 184 27.82 1.64 -26.39
CA GLU A 184 28.37 0.40 -26.98
C GLU A 184 27.50 -0.12 -28.14
N ARG A 185 26.17 -0.09 -27.98
CA ARG A 185 25.24 -0.51 -29.03
C ARG A 185 25.33 0.40 -30.25
N LEU A 186 25.42 1.71 -30.05
CA LEU A 186 25.56 2.68 -31.13
C LEU A 186 26.91 2.53 -31.84
N GLN A 187 28.00 2.31 -31.10
CA GLN A 187 29.32 2.04 -31.68
C GLN A 187 29.31 0.78 -32.56
N LYS A 188 28.75 -0.33 -32.08
CA LYS A 188 28.61 -1.56 -32.88
C LYS A 188 27.74 -1.36 -34.13
N ARG A 189 26.68 -0.55 -34.02
CA ARG A 189 25.81 -0.26 -35.17
C ARG A 189 26.53 0.60 -36.21
N MET A 190 27.33 1.56 -35.75
CA MET A 190 28.16 2.42 -36.61
C MET A 190 29.25 1.59 -37.32
N SER A 191 29.98 0.74 -36.61
CA SER A 191 31.03 -0.10 -37.21
C SER A 191 30.46 -1.02 -38.28
N PHE A 192 29.32 -1.68 -38.00
CA PHE A 192 28.66 -2.55 -38.97
C PHE A 192 28.14 -1.79 -40.19
N ALA A 193 27.61 -0.57 -40.00
CA ALA A 193 27.18 0.28 -41.10
C ALA A 193 28.35 0.69 -42.00
N LEU A 194 29.47 1.10 -41.40
CA LEU A 194 30.70 1.48 -42.11
C LEU A 194 31.28 0.29 -42.89
N GLU A 195 31.41 -0.88 -42.26
CA GLU A 195 31.89 -2.09 -42.93
C GLU A 195 31.02 -2.49 -44.13
N ASN A 196 29.69 -2.43 -43.97
CA ASN A 196 28.78 -2.74 -45.05
C ASN A 196 28.86 -1.72 -46.18
N GLN A 197 29.03 -0.44 -45.86
CA GLN A 197 29.20 0.60 -46.86
C GLN A 197 30.50 0.41 -47.65
N LEU A 198 31.62 0.16 -46.95
CA LEU A 198 32.91 -0.14 -47.60
C LEU A 198 32.82 -1.39 -48.48
N LYS A 199 32.19 -2.47 -48.01
CA LYS A 199 31.96 -3.68 -48.82
C LYS A 199 31.14 -3.40 -50.08
N ARG A 200 30.05 -2.63 -49.96
CA ARG A 200 29.21 -2.25 -51.11
C ARG A 200 29.99 -1.43 -52.13
N THR A 201 30.73 -0.43 -51.67
CA THR A 201 31.55 0.41 -52.56
C THR A 201 32.65 -0.40 -53.23
N GLY A 202 33.32 -1.31 -52.51
CA GLY A 202 34.33 -2.22 -53.08
C GLY A 202 33.74 -3.18 -54.12
N GLN A 203 32.57 -3.76 -53.87
CA GLN A 203 31.86 -4.59 -54.85
C GLN A 203 31.45 -3.79 -56.09
N GLN A 204 30.99 -2.56 -55.92
CA GLN A 204 30.63 -1.68 -57.03
C GLN A 204 31.86 -1.35 -57.88
N GLN A 205 32.98 -1.03 -57.25
CA GLN A 205 34.26 -0.81 -57.94
C GLN A 205 34.67 -2.05 -58.74
N GLN A 206 34.67 -3.24 -58.11
CA GLN A 206 35.01 -4.49 -58.79
C GLN A 206 34.13 -4.77 -60.00
N ARG A 207 32.80 -4.56 -59.88
CA ARG A 207 31.86 -4.71 -60.99
C ARG A 207 32.15 -3.73 -62.13
N LEU A 208 32.45 -2.47 -61.81
CA LEU A 208 32.80 -1.46 -62.82
C LEU A 208 34.11 -1.81 -63.52
N THR A 209 35.13 -2.25 -62.78
CA THR A 209 36.41 -2.71 -63.34
C THR A 209 36.22 -3.94 -64.25
N GLN A 210 35.41 -4.91 -63.83
CA GLN A 210 35.08 -6.08 -64.67
C GLN A 210 34.36 -5.67 -65.96
N ARG A 211 33.37 -4.77 -65.88
CA ARG A 211 32.67 -4.25 -67.07
C ARG A 211 33.64 -3.51 -68.01
N LEU A 212 34.54 -2.70 -67.46
CA LEU A 212 35.56 -2.00 -68.24
C LEU A 212 36.49 -3.00 -68.95
N ASN A 213 36.97 -4.02 -68.25
CA ASN A 213 37.84 -5.05 -68.80
C ASN A 213 37.14 -5.89 -69.89
N GLN A 214 35.83 -6.17 -69.75
CA GLN A 214 35.05 -6.88 -70.77
C GLN A 214 34.86 -6.07 -72.05
N GLN A 215 34.86 -4.74 -71.96
CA GLN A 215 34.80 -3.85 -73.12
C GLN A 215 36.17 -3.66 -73.79
N ASN A 216 37.26 -4.23 -73.24
CA ASN A 216 38.57 -4.14 -73.85
C ASN A 216 38.57 -4.88 -75.21
N PRO A 217 38.78 -4.17 -76.35
CA PRO A 217 38.75 -4.78 -77.66
C PRO A 217 40.03 -5.54 -78.00
N GLN A 218 41.14 -5.33 -77.28
CA GLN A 218 42.45 -5.94 -77.58
C GLN A 218 42.41 -7.47 -77.72
N PRO A 219 41.77 -8.24 -76.82
CA PRO A 219 41.69 -9.70 -76.97
C PRO A 219 40.85 -10.11 -78.18
N LYS A 220 39.80 -9.35 -78.50
CA LYS A 220 38.96 -9.61 -79.69
C LYS A 220 39.73 -9.31 -80.98
N ILE A 221 40.48 -8.21 -81.01
CA ILE A 221 41.33 -7.82 -82.14
C ILE A 221 42.41 -8.89 -82.36
N HIS A 222 43.12 -9.30 -81.30
CA HIS A 222 44.16 -10.33 -81.42
C HIS A 222 43.56 -11.65 -81.95
N ARG A 223 42.41 -12.10 -81.44
CA ARG A 223 41.72 -13.30 -81.94
C ARG A 223 41.34 -13.17 -83.41
N ALA A 224 40.82 -12.02 -83.84
CA ALA A 224 40.46 -11.77 -85.23
C ALA A 224 41.69 -11.75 -86.14
N GLN A 225 42.80 -11.14 -85.71
CA GLN A 225 44.07 -11.14 -86.44
C GLN A 225 44.61 -12.55 -86.62
N THR A 226 44.63 -13.37 -85.56
CA THR A 226 45.06 -14.78 -85.66
C THR A 226 44.13 -15.59 -86.57
N ARG A 227 42.81 -15.32 -86.54
CA ARG A 227 41.83 -15.96 -87.44
C ARG A 227 42.09 -15.58 -88.90
N ILE A 228 42.37 -14.31 -89.18
CA ILE A 228 42.70 -13.83 -90.53
C ILE A 228 43.97 -14.52 -91.04
N GLN A 229 45.03 -14.54 -90.25
CA GLN A 229 46.28 -15.24 -90.61
C GLN A 229 46.07 -16.73 -90.91
N GLN A 230 45.24 -17.42 -90.12
CA GLN A 230 44.89 -18.82 -90.36
C GLN A 230 44.08 -19.00 -91.65
N LEU A 231 43.14 -18.10 -91.94
CA LEU A 231 42.33 -18.15 -93.15
C LEU A 231 43.16 -17.83 -94.41
N GLU A 232 44.06 -16.86 -94.34
CA GLU A 232 45.01 -16.53 -95.40
C GLU A 232 45.92 -17.73 -95.71
N TYR A 233 46.48 -18.37 -94.69
CA TYR A 233 47.29 -19.57 -94.85
C TYR A 233 46.50 -20.71 -95.53
N ARG A 234 45.27 -20.97 -95.07
CA ARG A 234 44.40 -21.99 -95.66
C ARG A 234 44.02 -21.68 -97.10
N LEU A 235 43.73 -20.42 -97.43
CA LEU A 235 43.41 -19.98 -98.79
C LEU A 235 44.58 -20.18 -99.74
N ALA A 236 45.80 -19.83 -99.29
CA ALA A 236 47.00 -20.02 -100.09
C ALA A 236 47.27 -21.50 -100.37
N GLU A 237 47.10 -22.37 -99.37
CA GLU A 237 47.19 -23.82 -99.50
C GLU A 237 46.15 -24.38 -100.48
N THR A 238 44.87 -24.00 -100.34
CA THR A 238 43.81 -24.50 -101.23
C THR A 238 43.97 -24.01 -102.67
N LEU A 239 44.38 -22.75 -102.88
CA LEU A 239 44.70 -22.22 -104.20
C LEU A 239 45.85 -22.98 -104.85
N ARG A 240 46.92 -23.26 -104.11
CA ARG A 240 48.05 -24.07 -104.61
C ARG A 240 47.60 -25.47 -104.99
N ALA A 241 46.80 -26.13 -104.15
CA ALA A 241 46.26 -27.46 -104.42
C ALA A 241 45.31 -27.49 -105.64
N GLN A 242 44.46 -26.48 -105.82
CA GLN A 242 43.58 -26.38 -106.99
C GLN A 242 44.37 -26.11 -108.28
N LEU A 243 45.38 -25.24 -108.23
CA LEU A 243 46.26 -24.95 -109.36
C LEU A 243 47.09 -26.18 -109.75
N SER A 244 47.58 -26.95 -108.78
CA SER A 244 48.30 -28.20 -109.08
C SER A 244 47.37 -29.24 -109.70
N ALA A 245 46.17 -29.44 -109.14
CA ALA A 245 45.20 -30.39 -109.68
C ALA A 245 44.70 -30.00 -111.08
N THR A 246 44.50 -28.70 -111.35
CA THR A 246 44.13 -28.22 -112.70
C THR A 246 45.28 -28.34 -113.69
N ARG A 247 46.53 -28.06 -113.29
CA ARG A 247 47.72 -28.33 -114.11
C ARG A 247 47.87 -29.81 -114.43
N GLU A 248 47.65 -30.69 -113.46
CA GLU A 248 47.71 -32.14 -113.66
C GLU A 248 46.59 -32.63 -114.59
N ARG A 249 45.35 -32.17 -114.41
CA ARG A 249 44.24 -32.43 -115.34
C ARG A 249 44.52 -31.91 -116.75
N PHE A 250 45.11 -30.73 -116.88
CA PHE A 250 45.49 -30.16 -118.17
C PHE A 250 46.61 -30.98 -118.82
N GLY A 251 47.63 -31.38 -118.06
CA GLY A 251 48.69 -32.28 -118.54
C GLY A 251 48.14 -33.61 -119.03
N ASN A 252 47.21 -34.22 -118.28
CA ASN A 252 46.52 -35.46 -118.68
C ASN A 252 45.63 -35.26 -119.91
N ALA A 253 44.96 -34.11 -120.03
CA ALA A 253 44.17 -33.80 -121.22
C ALA A 253 45.06 -33.62 -122.45
N VAL A 254 46.24 -32.98 -122.30
CA VAL A 254 47.24 -32.84 -123.37
C VAL A 254 47.80 -34.20 -123.79
N THR A 255 48.16 -35.09 -122.84
CA THR A 255 48.63 -36.44 -123.19
C THR A 255 47.53 -37.29 -123.84
N HIS A 256 46.27 -37.15 -123.42
CA HIS A 256 45.14 -37.77 -124.12
C HIS A 256 44.95 -37.20 -125.53
N LEU A 257 45.12 -35.88 -125.72
CA LEU A 257 45.01 -35.24 -127.03
C LEU A 257 46.16 -35.67 -127.97
N GLU A 258 47.38 -35.84 -127.44
CA GLU A 258 48.53 -36.39 -128.17
C GLU A 258 48.35 -37.88 -128.52
N ALA A 259 47.70 -38.65 -127.64
CA ALA A 259 47.39 -40.07 -127.87
C ALA A 259 46.28 -40.28 -128.92
N VAL A 260 45.41 -39.29 -129.15
CA VAL A 260 44.30 -39.32 -130.13
C VAL A 260 44.59 -38.39 -131.34
N SER A 261 45.75 -37.75 -131.36
CA SER A 261 46.17 -36.87 -132.47
C SER A 261 46.55 -37.68 -133.71
N PRO A 262 46.00 -37.37 -134.90
CA PRO A 262 46.30 -38.09 -136.15
C PRO A 262 47.77 -38.02 -136.59
N LEU A 263 48.55 -37.12 -135.98
CA LEU A 263 49.98 -36.93 -136.25
C LEU A 263 50.88 -37.97 -135.54
N SER A 264 50.43 -38.59 -134.44
CA SER A 264 51.19 -39.66 -133.76
C SER A 264 50.90 -41.05 -134.37
N THR A 265 49.76 -41.22 -135.03
CA THR A 265 49.48 -42.40 -135.89
C THR A 265 50.23 -42.36 -137.23
N LEU A 266 50.57 -41.18 -137.77
CA LEU A 266 51.44 -41.05 -138.96
C LEU A 266 52.94 -41.23 -138.65
N ALA A 267 53.34 -41.22 -137.37
CA ALA A 267 54.70 -41.57 -136.93
C ALA A 267 54.87 -43.08 -136.61
N ARG A 268 53.79 -43.87 -136.70
CA ARG A 268 53.80 -45.33 -136.63
C ARG A 268 53.02 -45.92 -137.80
N GLY A 269 53.58 -45.82 -139.01
CA GLY A 269 53.14 -46.57 -140.19
C GLY A 269 52.45 -45.74 -141.24
#